data_AF-A0A5C5Y8D7-F1
#
_entry.id   AF-A0A5C5Y8D7-F1
#
_cell.length_a   1.000
_cell.length_b   1.000
_cell.length_c   1.000
_cell.angle_alpha   90.00
_cell.angle_beta   90.00
_cell.angle_gamma   90.00
#
_symmetry.space_group_name_H-M   'P 1'
#
loop_
_entity.id
_entity.type
_entity.pdbx_description
1 polymer ?
#
loop_
_entity_poly.entity_id
_entity_poly.type
_entity_poly.pdbx_seq_one_letter_code
_entity_poly.pdbx_strand_id
1 'polypeptide(L)'
;MLRSVTLLSLCFALLIAMTGEPTVAQNFQMPSSPSVGSEGFTSRAPAPNAQANPAASTARAPSTAPQASPQRPPQQRNQGTATSQLGQGGNNNALLAAAAASGKLPSTHGQYLERYDLRPYTGYLTKMDHPQQAIVDWIVRETGSDAWFHEPFGYMSASRDELLVYHSPAMHEVVSGIVDRFVAGEKDPQVLHLRVMTVGSPNWRSRAHLLMQHVSVDSPGVQAWLLTKENAAVVMSQLRARTDVRQVQALDLITQNGQSQKLASTRGRNYIRNVRPAPTGWPPYEPETGEIQEGYRLELSPLLSVDGRTIDCVLKADIDQVDKLVPVDLDLPLPNAQTHRARIDVPQVVSWRLHERFRWQSDMVLLLSCGVVASPERQSSPLPFLNTNVFTGTTVGRADALMFVEFRGRASENLTTTPLVPQMASQPGAPNRGRY
;
A
#
# COMPACT_ATOMS: atom_id res chain seq x y z
N MET A 1 13.05 -47.07 -43.67
CA MET A 1 13.36 -47.25 -42.23
C MET A 1 13.68 -45.84 -41.71
N LEU A 2 12.84 -45.20 -40.87
CA LEU A 2 12.73 -45.37 -39.39
C LEU A 2 14.08 -45.14 -38.69
N ARG A 3 14.27 -44.39 -37.60
CA ARG A 3 13.42 -43.59 -36.66
C ARG A 3 14.38 -42.63 -35.88
N SER A 4 14.01 -41.62 -35.08
CA SER A 4 12.74 -41.00 -34.67
C SER A 4 13.01 -39.57 -34.14
N VAL A 5 12.12 -38.59 -34.40
CA VAL A 5 12.05 -37.28 -33.71
C VAL A 5 10.55 -36.90 -33.58
N THR A 6 10.22 -35.97 -32.66
CA THR A 6 8.89 -35.35 -32.41
C THR A 6 7.78 -36.24 -31.86
N LEU A 7 7.48 -36.08 -30.56
CA LEU A 7 6.18 -36.37 -29.96
C LEU A 7 6.04 -35.72 -28.58
N LEU A 8 5.42 -34.53 -28.51
CA LEU A 8 4.31 -34.19 -27.59
C LEU A 8 3.86 -32.74 -27.82
N SER A 9 2.71 -32.59 -28.48
CA SER A 9 1.94 -31.34 -28.51
C SER A 9 0.47 -31.68 -28.80
N LEU A 10 -0.45 -30.89 -28.27
CA LEU A 10 -1.92 -31.00 -28.34
C LEU A 10 -2.57 -32.29 -27.78
N CYS A 11 -3.07 -32.15 -26.56
CA CYS A 11 -4.40 -32.60 -26.13
C CYS A 11 -5.04 -31.38 -25.43
N PHE A 12 -6.33 -31.09 -25.50
CA PHE A 12 -7.47 -31.80 -26.10
C PHE A 12 -8.54 -30.76 -26.48
N ALA A 13 -9.30 -30.97 -27.56
CA ALA A 13 -10.43 -30.11 -27.91
C ALA A 13 -11.57 -30.92 -28.57
N LEU A 14 -12.81 -30.42 -28.36
CA LEU A 14 -14.08 -30.80 -29.00
C LEU A 14 -14.92 -31.94 -28.38
N LEU A 15 -16.23 -31.84 -28.67
CA LEU A 15 -17.40 -32.64 -28.25
C LEU A 15 -17.85 -32.43 -26.78
N ILE A 16 -19.14 -32.24 -26.44
CA ILE A 16 -20.42 -32.43 -27.17
C ILE A 16 -21.38 -31.24 -26.91
N ALA A 17 -22.24 -30.91 -27.88
CA ALA A 17 -23.46 -30.14 -27.67
C ALA A 17 -24.69 -31.04 -27.91
N MET A 18 -25.80 -30.85 -27.16
CA MET A 18 -27.22 -31.05 -27.58
C MET A 18 -28.20 -31.04 -26.37
N THR A 19 -29.16 -30.11 -26.42
CA THR A 19 -30.61 -30.23 -26.06
C THR A 19 -31.10 -30.92 -24.77
N GLY A 20 -32.02 -30.25 -24.05
CA GLY A 20 -33.06 -30.92 -23.26
C GLY A 20 -33.68 -30.13 -22.10
N GLU A 21 -34.72 -29.33 -22.35
CA GLU A 21 -35.74 -29.08 -21.31
C GLU A 21 -36.65 -30.32 -21.19
N PRO A 22 -37.24 -30.58 -20.01
CA PRO A 22 -38.68 -30.40 -19.95
C PRO A 22 -39.25 -29.80 -18.65
N THR A 23 -40.52 -29.44 -18.75
CA THR A 23 -41.37 -28.71 -17.81
C THR A 23 -41.92 -29.53 -16.62
N VAL A 24 -42.16 -28.82 -15.50
CA VAL A 24 -43.32 -28.94 -14.58
C VAL A 24 -43.67 -30.32 -13.98
N ALA A 25 -43.57 -30.45 -12.65
CA ALA A 25 -44.75 -30.52 -11.75
C ALA A 25 -44.43 -30.72 -10.25
N GLN A 26 -45.39 -30.27 -9.42
CA GLN A 26 -45.77 -30.75 -8.08
C GLN A 26 -45.00 -30.37 -6.80
N ASN A 27 -45.82 -29.80 -5.90
CA ASN A 27 -45.83 -29.94 -4.44
C ASN A 27 -44.58 -29.54 -3.64
N PHE A 28 -44.62 -28.33 -3.08
CA PHE A 28 -44.25 -28.16 -1.67
C PHE A 28 -45.35 -27.44 -0.88
N GLN A 29 -45.62 -27.96 0.31
CA GLN A 29 -46.82 -27.75 1.09
C GLN A 29 -46.49 -26.89 2.32
N MET A 30 -47.34 -25.90 2.65
CA MET A 30 -47.14 -25.08 3.85
C MET A 30 -47.31 -25.92 5.13
N PRO A 31 -46.44 -25.76 6.13
CA PRO A 31 -46.78 -26.00 7.53
C PRO A 31 -47.26 -24.69 8.18
N SER A 32 -48.42 -24.77 8.82
CA SER A 32 -49.05 -23.70 9.61
C SER A 32 -48.25 -23.33 10.86
N SER A 33 -48.31 -22.06 11.25
CA SER A 33 -47.94 -21.58 12.59
C SER A 33 -48.79 -22.23 13.69
N PRO A 34 -48.24 -22.36 14.91
CA PRO A 34 -49.02 -22.24 16.13
C PRO A 34 -48.61 -21.00 16.93
N SER A 35 -49.60 -20.18 17.27
CA SER A 35 -49.54 -19.14 18.31
C SER A 35 -49.91 -19.73 19.69
N VAL A 36 -49.24 -19.26 20.76
CA VAL A 36 -49.54 -19.27 22.22
C VAL A 36 -48.16 -19.12 22.91
N GLY A 37 -47.92 -18.36 23.97
CA GLY A 37 -48.69 -17.41 24.80
C GLY A 37 -47.66 -16.63 25.65
N SER A 38 -47.91 -15.36 26.00
CA SER A 38 -48.33 -14.93 27.36
C SER A 38 -47.28 -15.07 28.49
N GLU A 39 -47.30 -14.12 29.43
CA GLU A 39 -46.36 -13.93 30.57
C GLU A 39 -45.01 -13.28 30.16
N GLY A 40 -44.59 -12.11 30.67
CA GLY A 40 -45.19 -11.21 31.66
C GLY A 40 -44.39 -11.15 32.95
N PHE A 41 -43.36 -10.30 33.00
CA PHE A 41 -42.69 -9.94 34.27
C PHE A 41 -42.33 -8.46 34.34
N THR A 42 -42.59 -7.85 35.50
CA THR A 42 -42.49 -6.41 35.76
C THR A 42 -41.50 -6.08 36.88
N SER A 43 -40.63 -5.09 36.66
CA SER A 43 -39.95 -4.29 37.68
C SER A 43 -39.24 -3.13 36.95
N ARG A 44 -39.67 -1.86 37.00
CA ARG A 44 -39.87 -0.93 38.12
C ARG A 44 -38.58 -0.68 38.92
N ALA A 45 -38.10 0.57 38.82
CA ALA A 45 -36.85 1.10 39.39
C ALA A 45 -36.90 1.32 40.91
N PRO A 46 -35.80 1.83 41.52
CA PRO A 46 -35.80 3.29 41.70
C PRO A 46 -34.46 3.98 41.41
N ALA A 47 -34.54 5.28 41.11
CA ALA A 47 -33.43 6.24 41.17
C ALA A 47 -33.52 7.06 42.48
N PRO A 48 -32.47 7.80 42.85
CA PRO A 48 -32.61 8.96 43.73
C PRO A 48 -32.16 10.30 43.10
N ASN A 49 -32.86 11.34 43.54
CA ASN A 49 -32.70 12.80 43.37
C ASN A 49 -31.26 13.35 43.20
N ALA A 50 -30.95 14.43 42.48
CA ALA A 50 -31.62 15.71 42.19
C ALA A 50 -31.59 16.79 43.31
N GLN A 51 -30.71 17.80 43.17
CA GLN A 51 -30.83 19.21 43.62
C GLN A 51 -29.55 19.99 43.16
N ALA A 52 -29.63 21.06 42.34
CA ALA A 52 -29.89 22.48 42.67
C ALA A 52 -28.60 23.22 43.19
N ASN A 53 -28.27 24.50 42.91
CA ASN A 53 -28.99 25.62 42.27
C ASN A 53 -27.99 26.68 41.63
N PRO A 54 -28.18 28.03 41.51
CA PRO A 54 -28.00 28.73 40.21
C PRO A 54 -27.13 30.04 40.23
N ALA A 55 -27.39 30.96 39.27
CA ALA A 55 -26.96 32.37 39.08
C ALA A 55 -25.80 32.61 38.08
N ALA A 56 -26.06 33.23 36.92
CA ALA A 56 -25.88 34.67 36.58
C ALA A 56 -24.44 34.97 36.05
N SER A 57 -24.19 35.82 35.03
CA SER A 57 -24.86 37.08 34.69
C SER A 57 -24.78 37.51 33.20
N THR A 58 -25.68 38.43 32.85
CA THR A 58 -25.82 39.26 31.63
C THR A 58 -24.58 39.98 31.05
N ALA A 59 -24.56 40.13 29.72
CA ALA A 59 -24.17 41.37 29.00
C ALA A 59 -24.86 41.44 27.61
N ARG A 60 -25.06 42.63 27.02
CA ARG A 60 -26.07 42.88 25.97
C ARG A 60 -25.62 43.92 24.90
N ALA A 61 -25.58 43.51 23.62
CA ALA A 61 -25.79 44.34 22.40
C ALA A 61 -24.77 45.49 22.13
N PRO A 62 -24.80 46.21 20.97
CA PRO A 62 -25.75 46.13 19.86
C PRO A 62 -25.16 46.06 18.42
N SER A 63 -26.10 46.01 17.48
CA SER A 63 -26.03 45.81 16.03
C SER A 63 -25.95 47.09 15.18
N THR A 64 -25.45 46.98 13.94
CA THR A 64 -26.01 47.66 12.74
C THR A 64 -25.69 46.87 11.46
N ALA A 65 -26.67 46.74 10.57
CA ALA A 65 -26.55 46.19 9.20
C ALA A 65 -26.45 47.36 8.17
N PRO A 66 -26.31 47.15 6.83
CA PRO A 66 -27.35 46.50 6.00
C PRO A 66 -26.85 45.62 4.82
N GLN A 67 -27.81 44.98 4.15
CA GLN A 67 -27.64 44.18 2.92
C GLN A 67 -27.48 45.05 1.66
N ALA A 68 -26.83 44.50 0.62
CA ALA A 68 -27.05 44.89 -0.78
C ALA A 68 -26.81 43.71 -1.74
N SER A 69 -27.67 43.56 -2.74
CA SER A 69 -27.64 42.52 -3.79
C SER A 69 -26.96 43.05 -5.07
N PRO A 70 -26.59 42.20 -6.05
CA PRO A 70 -25.52 42.54 -7.01
C PRO A 70 -25.98 43.41 -8.18
N GLN A 71 -25.13 44.35 -8.59
CA GLN A 71 -25.28 45.11 -9.85
C GLN A 71 -24.06 44.95 -10.76
N ARG A 72 -24.36 44.88 -12.06
CA ARG A 72 -23.48 44.54 -13.18
C ARG A 72 -22.89 45.82 -13.81
N PRO A 73 -21.56 45.95 -14.00
CA PRO A 73 -20.98 47.04 -14.79
C PRO A 73 -21.14 46.81 -16.32
N PRO A 74 -21.20 47.87 -17.14
CA PRO A 74 -21.40 47.76 -18.58
C PRO A 74 -20.10 47.53 -19.37
N GLN A 75 -20.23 47.03 -20.59
CA GLN A 75 -19.15 47.08 -21.58
C GLN A 75 -18.96 48.52 -22.07
N GLN A 76 -17.73 49.02 -22.10
CA GLN A 76 -17.39 50.14 -22.98
C GLN A 76 -15.99 49.97 -23.59
N ARG A 77 -15.96 50.18 -24.90
CA ARG A 77 -14.83 49.98 -25.81
C ARG A 77 -14.04 51.29 -25.87
N ASN A 78 -12.71 51.24 -25.72
CA ASN A 78 -11.84 52.17 -26.44
C ASN A 78 -10.40 51.65 -26.57
N GLN A 79 -9.84 51.87 -27.76
CA GLN A 79 -8.42 51.72 -28.05
C GLN A 79 -7.72 53.04 -27.75
N GLY A 80 -6.50 53.01 -27.23
CA GLY A 80 -5.71 54.21 -26.94
C GLY A 80 -4.30 53.86 -26.50
N THR A 81 -3.31 54.26 -27.31
CA THR A 81 -1.87 54.02 -27.09
C THR A 81 -1.24 55.00 -26.10
N ALA A 82 -0.03 54.62 -25.65
CA ALA A 82 1.06 55.45 -25.10
C ALA A 82 1.23 55.55 -23.56
N THR A 83 2.23 54.78 -23.08
CA THR A 83 3.30 55.19 -22.14
C THR A 83 2.99 56.02 -20.89
N SER A 84 3.30 55.45 -19.71
CA SER A 84 4.43 55.91 -18.86
C SER A 84 4.71 55.05 -17.62
N GLN A 85 6.01 54.93 -17.30
CA GLN A 85 6.65 54.78 -15.97
C GLN A 85 6.26 53.58 -15.08
N LEU A 86 7.15 52.60 -14.88
CA LEU A 86 8.29 52.61 -13.94
C LEU A 86 7.89 52.71 -12.45
N GLY A 87 7.56 51.55 -11.87
CA GLY A 87 7.60 51.28 -10.42
C GLY A 87 8.50 50.07 -10.16
N GLN A 88 9.38 50.15 -9.16
CA GLN A 88 10.47 49.18 -8.95
C GLN A 88 10.01 47.86 -8.33
N GLY A 89 10.63 46.76 -8.79
CA GLY A 89 10.50 45.40 -8.28
C GLY A 89 10.79 44.42 -9.42
N GLY A 90 11.92 43.75 -9.50
CA GLY A 90 13.00 43.53 -8.53
C GLY A 90 13.77 42.30 -9.00
N ASN A 91 14.71 42.53 -9.93
CA ASN A 91 15.76 41.62 -10.42
C ASN A 91 15.42 40.25 -11.07
N ASN A 92 14.33 39.56 -10.70
CA ASN A 92 14.15 38.15 -11.13
C ASN A 92 13.88 38.01 -12.65
N ASN A 93 13.05 38.87 -13.24
CA ASN A 93 12.79 38.85 -14.69
C ASN A 93 14.00 39.26 -15.54
N ALA A 94 14.95 40.05 -15.00
CA ALA A 94 16.12 40.48 -15.74
C ALA A 94 17.14 39.33 -15.91
N LEU A 95 17.30 38.47 -14.90
CA LEU A 95 18.15 37.29 -15.02
C LEU A 95 17.61 36.26 -16.02
N LEU A 96 16.31 35.95 -15.99
CA LEU A 96 15.71 35.03 -16.97
C LEU A 96 15.79 35.59 -18.39
N ALA A 97 15.56 36.90 -18.59
CA ALA A 97 15.70 37.53 -19.90
C ALA A 97 17.15 37.52 -20.42
N ALA A 98 18.15 37.73 -19.55
CA ALA A 98 19.56 37.69 -19.91
C ALA A 98 20.06 36.28 -20.24
N ALA A 99 19.56 35.25 -19.56
CA ALA A 99 19.83 33.84 -19.89
C ALA A 99 19.25 33.48 -21.27
N ALA A 100 17.99 33.88 -21.52
CA ALA A 100 17.34 33.69 -22.82
C ALA A 100 18.06 34.43 -23.97
N ALA A 101 18.63 35.61 -23.70
CA ALA A 101 19.35 36.40 -24.71
C ALA A 101 20.79 35.95 -24.98
N SER A 102 21.41 35.15 -24.08
CA SER A 102 22.82 34.72 -24.20
C SER A 102 23.01 33.24 -24.52
N GLY A 103 21.93 32.43 -24.46
CA GLY A 103 22.01 30.98 -24.67
C GLY A 103 22.81 30.23 -23.61
N LYS A 104 23.18 30.90 -22.51
CA LYS A 104 23.94 30.33 -21.39
C LYS A 104 23.01 30.13 -20.19
N LEU A 105 23.13 28.97 -19.57
CA LEU A 105 22.37 28.64 -18.36
C LEU A 105 22.80 29.55 -17.18
N PRO A 106 21.88 29.87 -16.24
CA PRO A 106 22.21 30.70 -15.08
C PRO A 106 23.19 29.98 -14.13
N SER A 107 24.43 30.47 -14.08
CA SER A 107 25.53 29.90 -13.27
C SER A 107 25.82 30.69 -11.98
N THR A 108 24.82 31.37 -11.43
CA THR A 108 24.96 32.33 -10.31
C THR A 108 25.58 31.72 -9.05
N HIS A 109 25.43 30.41 -8.85
CA HIS A 109 25.93 29.65 -7.70
C HIS A 109 27.10 28.71 -8.09
N GLY A 110 27.84 29.07 -9.13
CA GLY A 110 28.94 28.24 -9.65
C GLY A 110 28.46 26.95 -10.32
N GLN A 111 27.22 26.91 -10.81
CA GLN A 111 26.67 25.71 -11.41
C GLN A 111 27.36 25.37 -12.74
N TYR A 112 27.71 24.10 -12.92
CA TYR A 112 28.33 23.57 -14.15
C TYR A 112 27.60 22.31 -14.61
N LEU A 113 27.83 21.89 -15.86
CA LEU A 113 27.24 20.68 -16.44
C LEU A 113 28.22 19.52 -16.31
N GLU A 114 27.79 18.44 -15.65
CA GLU A 114 28.53 17.18 -15.54
C GLU A 114 27.78 16.04 -16.25
N ARG A 115 28.54 15.06 -16.74
CA ARG A 115 28.03 13.88 -17.45
C ARG A 115 28.55 12.63 -16.76
N TYR A 116 27.66 11.80 -16.22
CA TYR A 116 28.02 10.52 -15.60
C TYR A 116 27.69 9.36 -16.53
N ASP A 117 28.60 8.39 -16.66
CA ASP A 117 28.41 7.19 -17.48
C ASP A 117 27.59 6.13 -16.74
N LEU A 118 26.39 5.83 -17.24
CA LEU A 118 25.46 4.85 -16.66
C LEU A 118 25.58 3.46 -17.29
N ARG A 119 26.29 3.32 -18.42
CA ARG A 119 26.42 2.06 -19.17
C ARG A 119 26.90 0.86 -18.32
N PRO A 120 27.82 1.01 -17.35
CA PRO A 120 28.25 -0.11 -16.51
C PRO A 120 27.15 -0.70 -15.61
N TYR A 121 26.06 0.05 -15.39
CA TYR A 121 24.85 -0.34 -14.67
C TYR A 121 23.72 -0.76 -15.62
N THR A 122 23.31 0.12 -16.52
CA THR A 122 22.16 -0.11 -17.41
C THR A 122 22.41 -1.14 -18.50
N GLY A 123 23.68 -1.44 -18.80
CA GLY A 123 24.10 -2.40 -19.82
C GLY A 123 23.68 -3.83 -19.50
N TYR A 124 23.72 -4.25 -18.23
CA TYR A 124 23.29 -5.60 -17.82
C TYR A 124 21.78 -5.70 -17.53
N LEU A 125 21.10 -4.58 -17.27
CA LEU A 125 19.66 -4.50 -17.03
C LEU A 125 18.85 -4.47 -18.35
N THR A 126 19.13 -5.40 -19.28
CA THR A 126 18.51 -5.45 -20.62
C THR A 126 17.01 -5.79 -20.63
N LYS A 127 16.49 -6.34 -19.53
CA LYS A 127 15.08 -6.74 -19.38
C LYS A 127 14.22 -5.73 -18.61
N MET A 128 14.80 -4.64 -18.13
CA MET A 128 14.09 -3.61 -17.40
C MET A 128 13.82 -2.41 -18.30
N ASP A 129 12.59 -1.91 -18.26
CA ASP A 129 12.24 -0.66 -18.92
C ASP A 129 12.75 0.51 -18.07
N HIS A 130 13.49 1.43 -18.70
CA HIS A 130 14.04 2.65 -18.08
C HIS A 130 14.83 2.43 -16.76
N PRO A 131 15.84 1.55 -16.70
CA PRO A 131 16.60 1.27 -15.48
C PRO A 131 17.26 2.51 -14.86
N GLN A 132 17.58 3.52 -15.67
CA GLN A 132 18.12 4.80 -15.22
C GLN A 132 17.16 5.60 -14.31
N GLN A 133 15.86 5.33 -14.35
CA GLN A 133 14.88 6.03 -13.50
C GLN A 133 15.14 5.75 -12.01
N ALA A 134 15.64 4.56 -11.66
CA ALA A 134 16.05 4.25 -10.30
C ALA A 134 17.11 5.23 -9.77
N ILE A 135 18.07 5.62 -10.61
CA ILE A 135 19.14 6.55 -10.23
C ILE A 135 18.56 7.94 -9.99
N VAL A 136 17.69 8.43 -10.87
CA VAL A 136 16.97 9.70 -10.72
C VAL A 136 16.13 9.71 -9.44
N ASP A 137 15.36 8.66 -9.19
CA ASP A 137 14.53 8.53 -7.99
C ASP A 137 15.40 8.57 -6.72
N TRP A 138 16.53 7.86 -6.70
CA TRP A 138 17.44 7.85 -5.56
C TRP A 138 18.14 9.19 -5.33
N ILE A 139 18.51 9.91 -6.40
CA ILE A 139 19.02 11.29 -6.30
C ILE A 139 17.97 12.20 -5.68
N VAL A 140 16.76 12.26 -6.24
CA VAL A 140 15.68 13.13 -5.74
C VAL A 140 15.29 12.79 -4.29
N ARG A 141 15.43 11.52 -3.86
CA ARG A 141 15.20 11.09 -2.47
C ARG A 141 16.29 11.51 -1.48
N GLU A 142 17.55 11.65 -1.91
CA GLU A 142 18.64 12.13 -1.05
C GLU A 142 18.66 13.66 -0.98
N THR A 143 18.47 14.33 -2.13
CA THR A 143 18.62 15.77 -2.27
C THR A 143 17.33 16.55 -1.95
N GLY A 144 16.19 15.85 -1.90
CA GLY A 144 14.86 16.44 -1.96
C GLY A 144 14.49 16.92 -3.37
N SER A 145 13.19 17.02 -3.63
CA SER A 145 12.66 17.60 -4.88
C SER A 145 12.95 19.10 -4.98
N ASP A 146 12.90 19.83 -3.87
CA ASP A 146 12.98 21.28 -3.87
C ASP A 146 14.30 21.81 -4.46
N ALA A 147 15.40 21.09 -4.25
CA ALA A 147 16.70 21.43 -4.81
C ALA A 147 16.73 21.42 -6.36
N TRP A 148 15.83 20.69 -7.00
CA TRP A 148 15.74 20.61 -8.47
C TRP A 148 14.70 21.56 -9.08
N PHE A 149 13.82 22.14 -8.27
CA PHE A 149 12.70 22.98 -8.75
C PHE A 149 12.69 24.41 -8.21
N HIS A 150 13.60 24.76 -7.31
CA HIS A 150 13.78 26.12 -6.77
C HIS A 150 15.16 26.70 -7.14
N GLU A 151 15.54 27.82 -6.50
CA GLU A 151 16.89 28.39 -6.61
C GLU A 151 17.87 27.60 -5.71
N PRO A 152 19.09 27.27 -6.17
CA PRO A 152 19.68 27.60 -7.48
C PRO A 152 19.12 26.74 -8.62
N PHE A 153 18.98 27.31 -9.83
CA PHE A 153 18.48 26.58 -11.00
C PHE A 153 19.29 25.29 -11.25
N GLY A 154 18.65 24.15 -11.02
CA GLY A 154 19.16 22.82 -11.33
C GLY A 154 18.39 22.18 -12.46
N TYR A 155 19.03 21.27 -13.20
CA TYR A 155 18.30 20.27 -13.97
C TYR A 155 19.07 18.95 -14.02
N MET A 156 18.32 17.86 -14.17
CA MET A 156 18.84 16.51 -14.34
C MET A 156 18.09 15.82 -15.48
N SER A 157 18.81 15.08 -16.33
CA SER A 157 18.23 14.28 -17.41
C SER A 157 18.97 12.95 -17.53
N ALA A 158 18.23 11.85 -17.43
CA ALA A 158 18.79 10.49 -17.48
C ALA A 158 18.40 9.79 -18.78
N SER A 159 19.41 9.44 -19.57
CA SER A 159 19.29 8.47 -20.66
C SER A 159 19.69 7.07 -20.16
N ARG A 160 19.65 6.05 -21.02
CA ARG A 160 20.18 4.73 -20.65
C ARG A 160 21.70 4.75 -20.50
N ASP A 161 22.40 5.58 -21.28
CA ASP A 161 23.87 5.56 -21.34
C ASP A 161 24.53 6.60 -20.43
N GLU A 162 23.87 7.73 -20.19
CA GLU A 162 24.41 8.83 -19.39
C GLU A 162 23.36 9.58 -18.56
N LEU A 163 23.83 10.14 -17.44
CA LEU A 163 23.13 11.12 -16.62
C LEU A 163 23.75 12.50 -16.85
N LEU A 164 22.95 13.46 -17.30
CA LEU A 164 23.33 14.87 -17.43
C LEU A 164 22.82 15.61 -16.20
N VAL A 165 23.69 16.31 -15.48
CA VAL A 165 23.33 17.11 -14.29
C VAL A 165 23.93 18.50 -14.40
N TYR A 166 23.10 19.52 -14.17
CA TYR A 166 23.55 20.90 -14.00
C TYR A 166 23.23 21.37 -12.59
N HIS A 167 24.24 21.53 -11.73
CA HIS A 167 24.06 22.03 -10.37
C HIS A 167 25.35 22.63 -9.79
N SER A 168 25.27 23.12 -8.55
CA SER A 168 26.42 23.51 -7.72
C SER A 168 27.35 22.32 -7.36
N PRO A 169 28.65 22.56 -7.11
CA PRO A 169 29.63 21.49 -6.80
C PRO A 169 29.22 20.57 -5.64
N ALA A 170 28.66 21.13 -4.55
CA ALA A 170 28.21 20.34 -3.39
C ALA A 170 27.07 19.35 -3.73
N MET A 171 26.27 19.64 -4.75
CA MET A 171 25.26 18.68 -5.23
C MET A 171 25.89 17.59 -6.11
N HIS A 172 26.90 17.94 -6.90
CA HIS A 172 27.65 16.97 -7.69
C HIS A 172 28.35 15.92 -6.81
N GLU A 173 28.84 16.29 -5.62
CA GLU A 173 29.37 15.34 -4.62
C GLU A 173 28.31 14.34 -4.11
N VAL A 174 27.07 14.79 -3.89
CA VAL A 174 25.96 13.90 -3.48
C VAL A 174 25.53 13.01 -4.63
N VAL A 175 25.40 13.57 -5.84
CA VAL A 175 25.03 12.83 -7.05
C VAL A 175 26.06 11.76 -7.39
N SER A 176 27.36 12.09 -7.38
CA SER A 176 28.42 11.11 -7.67
C SER A 176 28.42 9.97 -6.66
N GLY A 177 28.31 10.27 -5.36
CA GLY A 177 28.20 9.26 -4.31
C GLY A 177 26.99 8.32 -4.45
N ILE A 178 25.91 8.76 -5.09
CA ILE A 178 24.76 7.90 -5.45
C ILE A 178 25.07 7.10 -6.71
N VAL A 179 25.52 7.75 -7.79
CA VAL A 179 25.84 7.10 -9.07
C VAL A 179 26.90 6.00 -8.90
N ASP A 180 27.92 6.23 -8.09
CA ASP A 180 28.96 5.23 -7.78
C ASP A 180 28.39 3.94 -7.17
N ARG A 181 27.34 4.04 -6.34
CA ARG A 181 26.66 2.86 -5.76
C ARG A 181 25.91 2.03 -6.81
N PHE A 182 25.52 2.64 -7.93
CA PHE A 182 24.93 1.94 -9.07
C PHE A 182 26.00 1.40 -10.04
N VAL A 183 27.03 2.20 -10.32
CA VAL A 183 28.01 1.95 -11.39
C VAL A 183 29.17 1.05 -10.92
N ALA A 184 29.70 1.31 -9.73
CA ALA A 184 30.79 0.58 -9.09
C ALA A 184 30.32 -0.41 -8.01
N GLY A 185 29.05 -0.35 -7.61
CA GLY A 185 28.44 -1.29 -6.67
C GLY A 185 28.20 -2.69 -7.24
N GLU A 186 27.62 -3.55 -6.39
CA GLU A 186 27.33 -4.94 -6.71
C GLU A 186 26.40 -5.10 -7.93
N LYS A 187 26.76 -6.03 -8.83
CA LYS A 187 26.02 -6.29 -10.09
C LYS A 187 25.25 -7.62 -10.05
N ASP A 188 25.62 -8.51 -9.15
CA ASP A 188 24.87 -9.73 -8.91
C ASP A 188 23.48 -9.39 -8.32
N PRO A 189 22.41 -10.08 -8.77
CA PRO A 189 21.11 -9.97 -8.12
C PRO A 189 21.23 -10.34 -6.64
N GLN A 190 20.55 -9.59 -5.79
CA GLN A 190 20.59 -9.74 -4.34
C GLN A 190 19.30 -10.37 -3.84
N VAL A 191 19.39 -11.13 -2.74
CA VAL A 191 18.23 -11.77 -2.12
C VAL A 191 17.88 -11.06 -0.82
N LEU A 192 16.67 -10.50 -0.78
CA LEU A 192 16.05 -9.97 0.44
C LEU A 192 14.94 -10.91 0.88
N HIS A 193 15.10 -11.53 2.05
CA HIS A 193 14.04 -12.32 2.68
C HIS A 193 13.07 -11.38 3.39
N LEU A 194 11.86 -11.30 2.86
CA LEU A 194 10.75 -10.55 3.42
C LEU A 194 9.81 -11.50 4.16
N ARG A 195 9.48 -11.22 5.43
CA ARG A 195 8.47 -11.97 6.18
C ARG A 195 7.47 -11.06 6.85
N VAL A 196 6.21 -11.19 6.47
CA VAL A 196 5.07 -10.43 7.02
C VAL A 196 4.25 -11.33 7.93
N MET A 197 3.98 -10.85 9.15
CA MET A 197 3.24 -11.56 10.19
C MET A 197 2.21 -10.64 10.82
N THR A 198 1.12 -11.21 11.33
CA THR A 198 0.15 -10.50 12.17
C THR A 198 0.10 -11.11 13.56
N VAL A 199 0.16 -10.29 14.58
CA VAL A 199 0.14 -10.68 15.99
C VAL A 199 -1.12 -10.13 16.65
N GLY A 200 -1.85 -10.95 17.41
CA GLY A 200 -3.08 -10.51 18.08
C GLY A 200 -2.82 -9.45 19.15
N SER A 201 -1.89 -9.70 20.06
CA SER A 201 -1.55 -8.79 21.15
C SER A 201 -0.16 -8.15 20.97
N PRO A 202 -0.02 -6.81 21.10
CA PRO A 202 1.25 -6.08 20.97
C PRO A 202 2.27 -6.40 22.08
N ASN A 203 1.90 -7.19 23.08
CA ASN A 203 2.74 -7.60 24.21
C ASN A 203 3.97 -8.45 23.82
N TRP A 204 4.14 -8.85 22.56
CA TRP A 204 5.38 -9.48 22.09
C TRP A 204 6.59 -8.55 22.29
N ARG A 205 6.40 -7.22 22.21
CA ARG A 205 7.45 -6.22 22.42
C ARG A 205 8.15 -6.37 23.77
N SER A 206 7.42 -6.62 24.86
CA SER A 206 8.03 -6.66 26.21
C SER A 206 9.05 -7.79 26.38
N ARG A 207 8.84 -8.92 25.68
CA ARG A 207 9.78 -10.06 25.67
C ARG A 207 10.94 -9.87 24.69
N ALA A 208 10.70 -9.16 23.59
CA ALA A 208 11.70 -8.89 22.57
C ALA A 208 12.56 -7.63 22.85
N HIS A 209 12.14 -6.74 23.76
CA HIS A 209 12.70 -5.38 23.89
C HIS A 209 14.22 -5.34 24.05
N LEU A 210 14.79 -6.23 24.88
CA LEU A 210 16.25 -6.29 25.13
C LEU A 210 17.06 -6.85 23.95
N LEU A 211 16.40 -7.44 22.94
CA LEU A 211 17.03 -8.02 21.75
C LEU A 211 17.03 -7.05 20.54
N MET A 212 16.42 -5.87 20.70
CA MET A 212 16.04 -4.95 19.63
C MET A 212 16.64 -3.55 19.85
N GLN A 213 17.34 -3.03 18.86
CA GLN A 213 17.87 -1.65 18.86
C GLN A 213 16.90 -0.72 18.13
N HIS A 214 16.38 0.31 18.80
CA HIS A 214 15.37 1.20 18.21
C HIS A 214 15.93 2.08 17.08
N VAL A 215 15.16 2.25 16.00
CA VAL A 215 15.44 3.17 14.89
C VAL A 215 14.33 4.22 14.84
N SER A 216 14.71 5.49 14.67
CA SER A 216 13.76 6.60 14.47
C SER A 216 12.97 6.41 13.17
N VAL A 217 11.67 6.65 13.23
CA VAL A 217 10.74 6.62 12.09
C VAL A 217 9.84 7.84 12.20
N ASP A 218 9.62 8.55 11.10
CA ASP A 218 8.79 9.77 11.10
C ASP A 218 7.29 9.44 10.95
N SER A 219 6.98 8.31 10.32
CA SER A 219 5.62 7.79 10.13
C SER A 219 4.91 7.47 11.46
N PRO A 220 3.75 8.08 11.74
CA PRO A 220 3.05 7.91 13.01
C PRO A 220 2.50 6.49 13.19
N GLY A 221 2.66 5.95 14.40
CA GLY A 221 2.19 4.61 14.76
C GLY A 221 3.07 3.46 14.26
N VAL A 222 4.18 3.77 13.57
CA VAL A 222 5.18 2.81 13.09
C VAL A 222 6.38 2.81 14.03
N GLN A 223 6.96 1.63 14.26
CA GLN A 223 8.18 1.47 15.06
C GLN A 223 9.15 0.56 14.32
N ALA A 224 10.42 0.93 14.29
CA ALA A 224 11.47 0.14 13.64
C ALA A 224 12.54 -0.26 14.66
N TRP A 225 13.09 -1.45 14.49
CA TRP A 225 14.23 -1.95 15.25
C TRP A 225 15.21 -2.71 14.37
N LEU A 226 16.49 -2.68 14.75
CA LEU A 226 17.52 -3.57 14.22
C LEU A 226 17.77 -4.71 15.20
N LEU A 227 17.96 -5.91 14.64
CA LEU A 227 18.34 -7.11 15.37
C LEU A 227 19.52 -7.77 14.65
N THR A 228 20.40 -8.45 15.39
CA THR A 228 21.29 -9.43 14.78
C THR A 228 20.48 -10.59 14.20
N LYS A 229 21.02 -11.32 13.21
CA LYS A 229 20.36 -12.51 12.64
C LYS A 229 19.99 -13.56 13.70
N GLU A 230 20.82 -13.70 14.74
CA GLU A 230 20.56 -14.56 15.91
C GLU A 230 19.38 -14.05 16.75
N ASN A 231 19.39 -12.77 17.13
CA ASN A 231 18.29 -12.16 17.89
C ASN A 231 16.96 -12.23 17.12
N ALA A 232 17.01 -12.02 15.80
CA ALA A 232 15.85 -12.18 14.92
C ALA A 232 15.33 -13.62 14.92
N ALA A 233 16.20 -14.64 14.90
CA ALA A 233 15.80 -16.03 15.03
C ALA A 233 15.15 -16.34 16.41
N VAL A 234 15.67 -15.77 17.49
CA VAL A 234 15.08 -15.88 18.84
C VAL A 234 13.69 -15.24 18.89
N VAL A 235 13.53 -14.01 18.41
CA VAL A 235 12.22 -13.32 18.37
C VAL A 235 11.24 -14.07 17.47
N MET A 236 11.67 -14.56 16.31
CA MET A 236 10.86 -15.40 15.43
C MET A 236 10.39 -16.70 16.10
N SER A 237 11.25 -17.35 16.90
CA SER A 237 10.90 -18.54 17.68
C SER A 237 9.85 -18.20 18.75
N GLN A 238 10.04 -17.11 19.49
CA GLN A 238 9.07 -16.62 20.48
C GLN A 238 7.72 -16.27 19.85
N LEU A 239 7.69 -15.69 18.65
CA LEU A 239 6.46 -15.39 17.91
C LEU A 239 5.77 -16.68 17.42
N ARG A 240 6.53 -17.65 16.89
CA ARG A 240 5.98 -18.94 16.42
C ARG A 240 5.39 -19.79 17.55
N ALA A 241 5.89 -19.66 18.78
CA ALA A 241 5.35 -20.34 19.96
C ALA A 241 3.97 -19.80 20.40
N ARG A 242 3.48 -18.69 19.82
CA ARG A 242 2.21 -18.07 20.18
C ARG A 242 1.06 -18.49 19.25
N THR A 243 -0.10 -18.74 19.84
CA THR A 243 -1.32 -19.11 19.10
C THR A 243 -1.99 -17.94 18.37
N ASP A 244 -1.74 -16.70 18.78
CA ASP A 244 -2.33 -15.47 18.21
C ASP A 244 -1.52 -14.86 17.05
N VAL A 245 -0.44 -15.53 16.63
CA VAL A 245 0.44 -15.14 15.53
C VAL A 245 0.07 -15.89 14.25
N ARG A 246 0.00 -15.18 13.12
CA ARG A 246 -0.14 -15.78 11.78
C ARG A 246 0.91 -15.18 10.85
N GLN A 247 1.61 -16.02 10.11
CA GLN A 247 2.50 -15.58 9.03
C GLN A 247 1.63 -15.38 7.79
N VAL A 248 1.51 -14.13 7.34
CA VAL A 248 0.75 -13.75 6.13
C VAL A 248 1.58 -14.06 4.89
N GLN A 249 2.87 -13.73 4.93
CA GLN A 249 3.76 -13.95 3.79
C GLN A 249 5.20 -14.23 4.23
N ALA A 250 5.90 -15.03 3.44
CA ALA A 250 7.36 -15.13 3.43
C ALA A 250 7.80 -15.25 1.97
N LEU A 251 8.69 -14.36 1.52
CA LEU A 251 9.17 -14.28 0.15
C LEU A 251 10.68 -14.06 0.13
N ASP A 252 11.36 -14.71 -0.81
CA ASP A 252 12.72 -14.35 -1.21
C ASP A 252 12.64 -13.45 -2.44
N LEU A 253 12.99 -12.18 -2.25
CA LEU A 253 12.92 -11.16 -3.30
C LEU A 253 14.29 -11.03 -3.95
N ILE A 254 14.39 -11.51 -5.18
CA ILE A 254 15.58 -11.34 -6.02
C ILE A 254 15.45 -9.98 -6.71
N THR A 255 16.30 -9.02 -6.33
CA THR A 255 16.28 -7.65 -6.87
C THR A 255 17.68 -7.15 -7.18
N GLN A 256 17.75 -6.05 -7.94
CA GLN A 256 18.99 -5.40 -8.38
C GLN A 256 19.14 -4.05 -7.69
N ASN A 257 20.37 -3.55 -7.56
CA ASN A 257 20.65 -2.29 -6.86
C ASN A 257 19.78 -1.13 -7.38
N GLY A 258 19.06 -0.49 -6.45
CA GLY A 258 18.09 0.60 -6.61
C GLY A 258 16.77 0.24 -7.29
N GLN A 259 16.58 -0.99 -7.77
CA GLN A 259 15.37 -1.36 -8.53
C GLN A 259 14.20 -1.70 -7.60
N SER A 260 13.02 -1.12 -7.90
CA SER A 260 11.79 -1.36 -7.15
C SER A 260 11.18 -2.71 -7.46
N GLN A 261 11.15 -3.61 -6.47
CA GLN A 261 10.30 -4.80 -6.52
C GLN A 261 8.90 -4.46 -5.99
N LYS A 262 7.87 -4.68 -6.81
CA LYS A 262 6.46 -4.46 -6.46
C LYS A 262 5.78 -5.79 -6.16
N LEU A 263 4.96 -5.79 -5.11
CA LEU A 263 4.16 -6.90 -4.63
C LEU A 263 2.75 -6.38 -4.36
N ALA A 264 1.73 -7.10 -4.78
CA ALA A 264 0.35 -6.75 -4.47
C ALA A 264 -0.48 -8.01 -4.27
N SER A 265 -1.36 -7.98 -3.27
CA SER A 265 -2.41 -8.97 -3.11
C SER A 265 -3.68 -8.20 -2.79
N THR A 266 -4.56 -8.11 -3.77
CA THR A 266 -5.84 -7.39 -3.69
C THR A 266 -7.00 -8.30 -4.05
N ARG A 267 -8.12 -8.12 -3.38
CA ARG A 267 -9.35 -8.88 -3.53
C ARG A 267 -10.54 -7.93 -3.70
N GLY A 268 -11.32 -8.18 -4.75
CA GLY A 268 -12.61 -7.54 -4.96
C GLY A 268 -13.64 -7.90 -3.90
N ARG A 269 -14.29 -6.88 -3.34
CA ARG A 269 -15.47 -7.00 -2.48
C ARG A 269 -16.63 -6.20 -3.08
N ASN A 270 -17.64 -6.94 -3.53
CA ASN A 270 -18.85 -6.37 -4.11
C ASN A 270 -19.81 -5.86 -3.03
N TYR A 271 -20.53 -4.77 -3.34
CA TYR A 271 -21.56 -4.17 -2.49
C TYR A 271 -22.64 -3.50 -3.35
N ILE A 272 -23.83 -3.26 -2.79
CA ILE A 272 -24.88 -2.49 -3.49
C ILE A 272 -24.55 -1.01 -3.33
N ARG A 273 -24.00 -0.40 -4.39
CA ARG A 273 -23.55 1.00 -4.36
C ARG A 273 -24.72 1.98 -4.43
N ASN A 274 -25.68 1.67 -5.28
CA ASN A 274 -26.80 2.55 -5.62
C ASN A 274 -27.98 1.72 -6.12
N VAL A 275 -29.11 2.36 -6.39
CA VAL A 275 -30.32 1.74 -6.93
C VAL A 275 -30.84 2.65 -8.04
N ARG A 276 -31.06 2.11 -9.25
CA ARG A 276 -31.53 2.88 -10.40
C ARG A 276 -32.94 2.41 -10.83
N PRO A 277 -33.77 3.28 -11.45
CA PRO A 277 -35.05 2.86 -12.01
C PRO A 277 -34.82 1.83 -13.13
N ALA A 278 -35.57 0.73 -13.11
CA ALA A 278 -35.47 -0.30 -14.13
C ALA A 278 -36.13 0.19 -15.45
N PRO A 279 -35.49 0.03 -16.62
CA PRO A 279 -36.05 0.51 -17.89
C PRO A 279 -37.21 -0.34 -18.42
N THR A 280 -37.41 -1.56 -17.91
CA THR A 280 -38.45 -2.50 -18.38
C THR A 280 -38.99 -3.36 -17.24
N GLY A 281 -40.23 -3.09 -16.83
CA GLY A 281 -41.04 -4.00 -16.01
C GLY A 281 -40.80 -3.95 -14.50
N TRP A 282 -41.27 -5.00 -13.82
CA TRP A 282 -41.16 -5.19 -12.37
C TRP A 282 -40.00 -6.17 -12.07
N PRO A 283 -39.10 -5.90 -11.11
CA PRO A 283 -39.13 -4.83 -10.11
C PRO A 283 -38.86 -3.42 -10.68
N PRO A 284 -39.43 -2.36 -10.08
CA PRO A 284 -39.33 -0.97 -10.60
C PRO A 284 -37.95 -0.34 -10.41
N TYR A 285 -37.11 -0.97 -9.57
CA TYR A 285 -35.79 -0.51 -9.20
C TYR A 285 -34.82 -1.69 -9.24
N GLU A 286 -33.66 -1.50 -9.87
CA GLU A 286 -32.59 -2.49 -9.96
C GLU A 286 -31.34 -2.03 -9.17
N PRO A 287 -30.65 -2.92 -8.45
CA PRO A 287 -29.44 -2.58 -7.69
C PRO A 287 -28.25 -2.36 -8.62
N GLU A 288 -27.55 -1.24 -8.44
CA GLU A 288 -26.25 -0.96 -9.07
C GLU A 288 -25.14 -1.48 -8.13
N THR A 289 -24.44 -2.54 -8.55
CA THR A 289 -23.33 -3.12 -7.79
C THR A 289 -22.03 -2.35 -8.01
N GLY A 290 -21.33 -2.02 -6.93
CA GLY A 290 -19.95 -1.54 -6.96
C GLY A 290 -18.99 -2.58 -6.40
N GLU A 291 -17.70 -2.42 -6.70
CA GLU A 291 -16.60 -3.24 -6.17
C GLU A 291 -15.58 -2.34 -5.48
N ILE A 292 -15.04 -2.79 -4.34
CA ILE A 292 -13.87 -2.19 -3.68
C ILE A 292 -12.75 -3.23 -3.61
N GLN A 293 -11.52 -2.81 -3.88
CA GLN A 293 -10.34 -3.64 -3.70
C GLN A 293 -9.85 -3.54 -2.25
N GLU A 294 -9.87 -4.66 -1.55
CA GLU A 294 -9.23 -4.85 -0.24
C GLU A 294 -7.88 -5.54 -0.41
N GLY A 295 -6.90 -5.28 0.46
CA GLY A 295 -5.62 -6.00 0.46
C GLY A 295 -4.43 -5.08 0.72
N TYR A 296 -3.28 -5.43 0.14
CA TYR A 296 -2.05 -4.66 0.29
C TYR A 296 -1.26 -4.52 -1.01
N ARG A 297 -0.50 -3.43 -1.10
CA ARG A 297 0.53 -3.16 -2.09
C ARG A 297 1.82 -2.80 -1.36
N LEU A 298 2.90 -3.49 -1.66
CA LEU A 298 4.22 -3.26 -1.09
C LEU A 298 5.21 -3.02 -2.22
N GLU A 299 6.02 -1.98 -2.09
CA GLU A 299 7.10 -1.63 -3.00
C GLU A 299 8.39 -1.47 -2.18
N LEU A 300 9.43 -2.18 -2.61
CA LEU A 300 10.72 -2.28 -1.94
C LEU A 300 11.82 -1.93 -2.94
N SER A 301 12.58 -0.87 -2.71
CA SER A 301 13.76 -0.52 -3.50
C SER A 301 14.98 -0.49 -2.57
N PRO A 302 15.86 -1.49 -2.62
CA PRO A 302 17.12 -1.50 -1.89
C PRO A 302 18.27 -0.95 -2.75
N LEU A 303 19.20 -0.25 -2.13
CA LEU A 303 20.45 0.23 -2.72
C LEU A 303 21.58 -0.03 -1.72
N LEU A 304 22.56 -0.85 -2.10
CA LEU A 304 23.70 -1.12 -1.24
C LEU A 304 24.74 0.00 -1.31
N SER A 305 25.57 0.14 -0.28
CA SER A 305 26.86 0.80 -0.39
C SER A 305 27.76 0.08 -1.39
N VAL A 306 28.75 0.76 -1.97
CA VAL A 306 29.78 0.14 -2.82
C VAL A 306 30.43 -1.07 -2.13
N ASP A 307 30.70 -0.96 -0.81
CA ASP A 307 31.28 -2.04 0.01
C ASP A 307 30.33 -3.23 0.33
N GLY A 308 29.05 -3.15 -0.06
CA GLY A 308 28.02 -4.14 0.30
C GLY A 308 27.67 -4.28 1.80
N ARG A 309 28.28 -3.47 2.68
CA ARG A 309 28.13 -3.52 4.14
C ARG A 309 26.87 -2.84 4.67
N THR A 310 26.37 -1.83 3.96
CA THR A 310 25.13 -1.14 4.35
C THR A 310 24.11 -1.18 3.24
N ILE A 311 22.85 -1.21 3.66
CA ILE A 311 21.66 -1.26 2.81
C ILE A 311 20.85 -0.02 3.14
N ASP A 312 20.62 0.81 2.12
CA ASP A 312 19.52 1.77 2.16
C ASP A 312 18.33 1.10 1.49
N CYS A 313 17.17 1.09 2.13
CA CYS A 313 15.96 0.59 1.51
C CYS A 313 14.82 1.59 1.67
N VAL A 314 14.23 1.95 0.53
CA VAL A 314 12.93 2.59 0.48
C VAL A 314 11.88 1.50 0.61
N LEU A 315 10.97 1.72 1.54
CA LEU A 315 9.84 0.87 1.81
C LEU A 315 8.55 1.67 1.68
N LYS A 316 7.71 1.32 0.72
CA LYS A 316 6.38 1.90 0.55
C LYS A 316 5.33 0.81 0.67
N ALA A 317 4.39 0.97 1.59
CA ALA A 317 3.32 0.00 1.83
C ALA A 317 1.96 0.70 1.94
N ASP A 318 1.01 0.26 1.10
CA ASP A 318 -0.39 0.65 1.14
C ASP A 318 -1.22 -0.57 1.58
N ILE A 319 -2.01 -0.47 2.66
CA ILE A 319 -2.97 -1.50 3.07
C ILE A 319 -4.37 -0.87 3.12
N ASP A 320 -5.35 -1.51 2.49
CA ASP A 320 -6.75 -1.06 2.45
C ASP A 320 -7.70 -2.22 2.81
N GLN A 321 -8.68 -1.98 3.67
CA GLN A 321 -9.67 -3.01 4.05
C GLN A 321 -11.04 -2.37 4.34
N VAL A 322 -12.14 -2.98 3.89
CA VAL A 322 -13.49 -2.56 4.32
C VAL A 322 -13.79 -3.16 5.69
N ASP A 323 -13.79 -2.30 6.70
CA ASP A 323 -14.07 -2.63 8.10
C ASP A 323 -15.51 -3.13 8.25
N LYS A 324 -16.46 -2.41 7.64
CA LYS A 324 -17.87 -2.81 7.54
C LYS A 324 -18.57 -2.16 6.35
N LEU A 325 -19.59 -2.85 5.85
CA LEU A 325 -20.61 -2.30 4.97
C LEU A 325 -21.76 -1.82 5.85
N VAL A 326 -22.04 -0.52 5.87
CA VAL A 326 -23.13 0.07 6.65
C VAL A 326 -24.38 0.15 5.77
N PRO A 327 -25.45 -0.60 6.08
CA PRO A 327 -26.65 -0.54 5.27
C PRO A 327 -27.40 0.78 5.47
N VAL A 328 -27.93 1.31 4.38
CA VAL A 328 -28.84 2.44 4.36
C VAL A 328 -30.07 2.04 3.57
N ASP A 329 -31.22 2.02 4.24
CA ASP A 329 -32.50 1.79 3.60
C ASP A 329 -32.99 3.08 2.94
N LEU A 330 -33.51 2.97 1.72
CA LEU A 330 -34.02 4.05 0.89
C LEU A 330 -35.51 3.81 0.62
N ASP A 331 -36.36 4.75 1.02
CA ASP A 331 -37.77 4.78 0.60
C ASP A 331 -37.87 5.50 -0.76
N LEU A 332 -38.04 4.73 -1.84
CA LEU A 332 -38.08 5.25 -3.22
C LEU A 332 -39.53 5.42 -3.72
N PRO A 333 -39.88 6.49 -4.45
CA PRO A 333 -41.27 6.78 -4.83
C PRO A 333 -41.75 5.94 -6.03
N LEU A 334 -42.80 5.15 -5.85
CA LEU A 334 -43.49 4.47 -6.96
C LEU A 334 -44.49 5.41 -7.67
N PRO A 335 -44.79 5.19 -8.96
CA PRO A 335 -45.81 5.96 -9.70
C PRO A 335 -47.23 5.90 -9.11
N ASN A 336 -47.52 4.92 -8.25
CA ASN A 336 -48.81 4.73 -7.58
C ASN A 336 -48.87 5.38 -6.17
N ALA A 337 -47.94 6.29 -5.86
CA ALA A 337 -47.79 6.96 -4.56
C ALA A 337 -47.48 6.04 -3.36
N GLN A 338 -47.09 4.78 -3.60
CA GLN A 338 -46.49 3.91 -2.58
C GLN A 338 -44.97 4.12 -2.52
N THR A 339 -44.31 3.60 -1.48
CA THR A 339 -42.84 3.62 -1.35
C THR A 339 -42.25 2.23 -1.55
N HIS A 340 -41.25 2.12 -2.42
CA HIS A 340 -40.44 0.92 -2.59
C HIS A 340 -39.20 1.03 -1.70
N ARG A 341 -39.08 0.13 -0.71
CA ARG A 341 -37.85 0.03 0.08
C ARG A 341 -36.77 -0.69 -0.70
N ALA A 342 -35.71 0.03 -1.02
CA ALA A 342 -34.46 -0.55 -1.49
C ALA A 342 -33.37 -0.33 -0.43
N ARG A 343 -32.27 -1.06 -0.54
CA ARG A 343 -31.13 -0.94 0.38
C ARG A 343 -29.85 -0.75 -0.42
N ILE A 344 -29.05 0.22 0.00
CA ILE A 344 -27.66 0.39 -0.42
C ILE A 344 -26.74 0.06 0.76
N ASP A 345 -25.48 -0.25 0.49
CA ASP A 345 -24.47 -0.46 1.50
C ASP A 345 -23.37 0.60 1.35
N VAL A 346 -23.11 1.39 2.39
CA VAL A 346 -22.04 2.40 2.43
C VAL A 346 -20.77 1.78 3.02
N PRO A 347 -19.68 1.65 2.26
CA PRO A 347 -18.46 1.01 2.72
C PRO A 347 -17.65 1.92 3.65
N GLN A 348 -17.28 1.41 4.81
CA GLN A 348 -16.30 2.05 5.70
C GLN A 348 -14.93 1.38 5.50
N VAL A 349 -14.01 2.12 4.87
CA VAL A 349 -12.66 1.66 4.57
C VAL A 349 -11.70 2.16 5.65
N VAL A 350 -10.81 1.28 6.10
CA VAL A 350 -9.62 1.65 6.88
C VAL A 350 -8.41 1.48 5.99
N SER A 351 -7.62 2.54 5.87
CA SER A 351 -6.37 2.57 5.13
C SER A 351 -5.19 2.77 6.08
N TRP A 352 -4.07 2.12 5.78
CA TRP A 352 -2.78 2.37 6.40
C TRP A 352 -1.73 2.59 5.32
N ARG A 353 -0.80 3.51 5.57
CA ARG A 353 0.19 3.97 4.59
C ARG A 353 1.54 4.12 5.29
N LEU A 354 2.58 3.63 4.64
CA LEU A 354 3.97 3.78 5.02
C LEU A 354 4.75 4.20 3.77
N HIS A 355 5.61 5.21 3.89
CA HIS A 355 6.60 5.52 2.87
C HIS A 355 7.83 6.05 3.59
N GLU A 356 8.75 5.15 3.87
CA GLU A 356 9.92 5.40 4.73
C GLU A 356 11.21 4.92 4.08
N ARG A 357 12.33 5.46 4.56
CA ARG A 357 13.67 5.03 4.18
C ARG A 357 14.41 4.54 5.41
N PHE A 358 14.91 3.31 5.33
CA PHE A 358 15.72 2.70 6.38
C PHE A 358 17.16 2.51 5.88
N ARG A 359 18.15 2.80 6.73
CA ARG A 359 19.57 2.50 6.51
C ARG A 359 20.05 1.56 7.62
N TRP A 360 20.59 0.40 7.27
CA TRP A 360 21.14 -0.56 8.25
C TRP A 360 22.28 -1.40 7.68
N GLN A 361 22.95 -2.19 8.53
CA GLN A 361 24.06 -3.06 8.14
C GLN A 361 23.54 -4.39 7.55
N SER A 362 24.20 -4.94 6.54
CA SER A 362 23.72 -6.11 5.78
C SER A 362 23.77 -7.46 6.55
N ASP A 363 24.42 -7.48 7.71
CA ASP A 363 24.41 -8.57 8.69
C ASP A 363 23.24 -8.49 9.68
N MET A 364 22.56 -7.34 9.77
CA MET A 364 21.39 -7.14 10.63
C MET A 364 20.06 -7.39 9.90
N VAL A 365 19.01 -7.59 10.69
CA VAL A 365 17.62 -7.72 10.26
C VAL A 365 16.85 -6.48 10.72
N LEU A 366 16.17 -5.83 9.78
CA LEU A 366 15.23 -4.76 10.08
C LEU A 366 13.88 -5.38 10.47
N LEU A 367 13.39 -5.10 11.67
CA LEU A 367 12.04 -5.41 12.13
C LEU A 367 11.22 -4.13 12.20
N LEU A 368 10.11 -4.13 11.48
CA LEU A 368 9.13 -3.07 11.47
C LEU A 368 7.86 -3.57 12.14
N SER A 369 7.31 -2.78 13.05
CA SER A 369 5.91 -2.87 13.46
C SER A 369 5.14 -1.74 12.80
N CYS A 370 4.15 -2.11 12.01
CA CYS A 370 3.22 -1.22 11.35
C CYS A 370 2.08 -0.74 12.28
N GLY A 371 2.14 -1.10 13.57
CA GLY A 371 1.07 -0.90 14.52
C GLY A 371 -0.13 -1.83 14.28
N VAL A 372 -1.24 -1.54 14.97
CA VAL A 372 -2.48 -2.33 14.90
C VAL A 372 -3.24 -1.98 13.62
N VAL A 373 -2.94 -2.70 12.54
CA VAL A 373 -3.60 -2.57 11.24
C VAL A 373 -4.83 -3.47 11.14
N ALA A 374 -5.66 -3.20 10.13
CA ALA A 374 -6.69 -4.15 9.71
C ALA A 374 -6.01 -5.39 9.08
N SER A 375 -6.47 -6.59 9.44
CA SER A 375 -5.93 -7.86 8.99
C SER A 375 -6.95 -8.56 8.08
N PRO A 376 -6.74 -8.58 6.74
CA PRO A 376 -7.76 -9.05 5.80
C PRO A 376 -7.99 -10.57 5.87
N GLU A 377 -7.03 -11.33 6.41
CA GLU A 377 -7.14 -12.79 6.59
C GLU A 377 -7.93 -13.20 7.85
N ARG A 378 -8.12 -12.29 8.81
CA ARG A 378 -8.85 -12.60 10.05
C ARG A 378 -10.35 -12.53 9.81
N GLN A 379 -10.93 -13.65 9.37
CA GLN A 379 -12.38 -13.85 9.35
C GLN A 379 -12.99 -13.49 10.72
N SER A 380 -14.06 -12.69 10.69
CA SER A 380 -14.86 -12.44 11.89
C SER A 380 -15.46 -13.77 12.37
N SER A 381 -15.31 -14.09 13.65
CA SER A 381 -15.88 -15.32 14.20
C SER A 381 -17.41 -15.25 14.15
N PRO A 382 -18.12 -16.25 13.59
CA PRO A 382 -19.57 -16.17 13.38
C PRO A 382 -20.42 -16.22 14.66
N LEU A 383 -19.79 -16.40 15.84
CA LEU A 383 -20.47 -16.53 17.13
C LEU A 383 -20.12 -15.32 18.05
N PRO A 384 -20.94 -14.25 18.06
CA PRO A 384 -20.63 -13.02 18.81
C PRO A 384 -20.62 -13.20 20.33
N PHE A 385 -21.27 -14.25 20.86
CA PHE A 385 -21.38 -14.50 22.31
C PHE A 385 -20.16 -15.18 22.95
N LEU A 386 -19.27 -15.81 22.17
CA LEU A 386 -18.02 -16.41 22.67
C LEU A 386 -16.82 -15.50 22.44
N ASN A 387 -17.06 -14.21 22.18
CA ASN A 387 -16.05 -13.26 21.74
C ASN A 387 -15.26 -12.66 22.92
N THR A 388 -14.42 -13.50 23.55
CA THR A 388 -13.49 -13.11 24.63
C THR A 388 -12.50 -12.01 24.25
N ASN A 389 -12.38 -11.71 22.95
CA ASN A 389 -11.53 -10.67 22.37
C ASN A 389 -11.76 -9.26 22.97
N VAL A 390 -12.97 -8.98 23.49
CA VAL A 390 -13.28 -7.74 24.23
C VAL A 390 -12.49 -7.64 25.55
N PHE A 391 -12.27 -8.76 26.25
CA PHE A 391 -11.51 -8.82 27.50
C PHE A 391 -9.99 -8.84 27.29
N THR A 392 -9.50 -9.27 26.12
CA THR A 392 -8.07 -9.30 25.78
C THR A 392 -7.56 -8.05 25.07
N GLY A 393 -8.41 -7.04 24.84
CA GLY A 393 -8.06 -5.79 24.15
C GLY A 393 -7.77 -5.96 22.65
N THR A 394 -8.11 -7.12 22.08
CA THR A 394 -7.85 -7.45 20.68
C THR A 394 -9.12 -7.19 19.86
N THR A 395 -9.17 -6.14 19.05
CA THR A 395 -10.35 -5.90 18.19
C THR A 395 -10.43 -6.95 17.08
N VAL A 396 -11.63 -7.51 16.84
CA VAL A 396 -11.87 -8.49 15.77
C VAL A 396 -11.44 -7.86 14.43
N GLY A 397 -10.71 -8.62 13.61
CA GLY A 397 -10.21 -8.13 12.33
C GLY A 397 -9.01 -7.18 12.39
N ARG A 398 -8.47 -6.85 13.58
CA ARG A 398 -7.21 -6.10 13.71
C ARG A 398 -6.10 -6.92 14.33
N ALA A 399 -4.86 -6.53 14.00
CA ALA A 399 -3.65 -7.18 14.47
C ALA A 399 -2.47 -6.22 14.37
N ASP A 400 -1.48 -6.39 15.23
CA ASP A 400 -0.17 -5.75 15.09
C ASP A 400 0.57 -6.41 13.92
N ALA A 401 0.77 -5.69 12.82
CA ALA A 401 1.49 -6.21 11.67
C ALA A 401 2.99 -6.00 11.84
N LEU A 402 3.75 -7.10 11.73
CA LEU A 402 5.19 -7.14 11.82
C LEU A 402 5.79 -7.53 10.49
N MET A 403 6.88 -6.88 10.12
CA MET A 403 7.60 -7.15 8.89
C MET A 403 9.09 -7.24 9.18
N PHE A 404 9.68 -8.40 8.87
CA PHE A 404 11.11 -8.65 8.95
C PHE A 404 11.69 -8.54 7.54
N VAL A 405 12.75 -7.75 7.40
CA VAL A 405 13.53 -7.60 6.17
C VAL A 405 14.97 -8.01 6.47
N GLU A 406 15.40 -9.13 5.89
CA GLU A 406 16.73 -9.70 6.08
C GLU A 406 17.47 -9.77 4.74
N PHE A 407 18.73 -9.34 4.71
CA PHE A 407 19.60 -9.54 3.56
C PHE A 407 20.27 -10.91 3.62
N ARG A 408 20.02 -11.72 2.59
CA ARG A 408 20.52 -13.09 2.46
C ARG A 408 21.84 -13.20 1.68
N GLY A 409 22.30 -12.12 1.05
CA GLY A 409 23.51 -12.12 0.21
C GLY A 409 23.19 -12.12 -1.27
N ARG A 410 24.17 -12.49 -2.10
CA ARG A 410 24.00 -12.60 -3.55
C ARG A 410 23.13 -13.80 -3.90
N ALA A 411 22.37 -13.71 -4.99
CA ALA A 411 21.56 -14.83 -5.50
C ALA A 411 22.45 -15.99 -5.97
N SER A 412 23.62 -15.69 -6.53
CA SER A 412 24.67 -16.65 -6.87
C SER A 412 25.12 -17.49 -5.66
N GLU A 413 25.35 -16.85 -4.52
CA GLU A 413 25.77 -17.50 -3.26
C GLU A 413 24.63 -18.30 -2.60
N ASN A 414 23.38 -17.82 -2.69
CA ASN A 414 22.23 -18.48 -2.06
C ASN A 414 21.80 -19.77 -2.78
N LEU A 415 22.03 -19.85 -4.09
CA LEU A 415 21.77 -21.07 -4.89
C LEU A 415 22.65 -22.24 -4.46
N THR A 416 23.86 -22.00 -3.94
CA THR A 416 24.75 -23.04 -3.39
C THR A 416 24.40 -23.46 -1.96
N THR A 417 23.66 -22.64 -1.20
CA THR A 417 23.31 -22.94 0.21
C THR A 417 21.90 -23.48 0.40
N THR A 418 21.12 -23.68 -0.66
CA THR A 418 19.92 -24.52 -0.56
C THR A 418 20.39 -25.97 -0.43
N PRO A 419 20.18 -26.67 0.71
CA PRO A 419 20.49 -28.08 0.76
C PRO A 419 19.60 -28.78 -0.26
N LEU A 420 20.21 -29.49 -1.22
CA LEU A 420 19.49 -30.56 -1.90
C LEU A 420 19.05 -31.52 -0.80
N VAL A 421 17.77 -31.44 -0.41
CA VAL A 421 17.10 -32.55 0.25
C VAL A 421 17.32 -33.74 -0.69
N PRO A 422 18.03 -34.81 -0.25
CA PRO A 422 18.25 -35.95 -1.11
C PRO A 422 16.88 -36.50 -1.47
N GLN A 423 16.46 -36.28 -2.72
CA GLN A 423 15.19 -36.74 -3.23
C GLN A 423 15.34 -38.26 -3.36
N MET A 424 15.06 -38.96 -2.26
CA MET A 424 15.23 -40.40 -2.15
C MET A 424 14.46 -41.03 -3.29
N ALA A 425 15.20 -41.62 -4.23
CA ALA A 425 14.61 -42.21 -5.41
C ALA A 425 13.60 -43.26 -4.97
N SER A 426 12.33 -43.04 -5.29
CA SER A 426 11.26 -44.00 -5.05
C SER A 426 11.58 -45.28 -5.82
N GLN A 427 12.07 -46.27 -5.10
CA GLN A 427 12.60 -47.50 -5.67
C GLN A 427 11.46 -48.26 -6.39
N PRO A 428 11.59 -48.59 -7.69
CA PRO A 428 10.53 -49.28 -8.41
C PRO A 428 10.30 -50.68 -7.81
N GLY A 429 9.05 -51.07 -7.66
CA GLY A 429 8.65 -52.21 -6.84
C GLY A 429 9.23 -53.57 -7.27
N ALA A 430 9.68 -54.35 -6.29
CA ALA A 430 9.94 -55.77 -6.42
C ALA A 430 8.68 -56.60 -6.03
N PRO A 431 8.33 -57.66 -6.77
CA PRO A 431 7.12 -58.43 -6.50
C PRO A 431 7.36 -59.54 -5.46
N ASN A 432 6.86 -59.37 -4.23
CA ASN A 432 6.96 -60.42 -3.21
C ASN A 432 5.80 -61.43 -3.28
N ARG A 433 6.11 -62.64 -3.75
CA ARG A 433 5.26 -63.83 -3.64
C ARG A 433 5.40 -64.47 -2.26
N GLY A 434 4.28 -64.52 -1.51
CA GLY A 434 3.76 -65.77 -0.93
C GLY A 434 4.27 -66.27 0.43
N ARG A 435 3.29 -66.73 1.23
CA ARG A 435 3.34 -67.62 2.41
C ARG A 435 4.08 -67.07 3.65
N TYR A 436 3.59 -67.28 4.88
CA TYR A 436 2.54 -68.21 5.35
C TYR A 436 1.33 -67.47 5.96
#